data_AF-M8B430-F1
#
_entry.id   AF-M8B430-F1
#
_cell.length_a   1.000
_cell.length_b   1.000
_cell.length_c   1.000
_cell.angle_alpha   90.00
_cell.angle_beta   90.00
_cell.angle_gamma   90.00
#
_symmetry.space_group_name_H-M   'P 1'
#
loop_
_entity.id
_entity.type
_entity.pdbx_description
1 polymer ?
#
loop_
_entity_poly.entity_id
_entity_poly.type
_entity_poly.pdbx_seq_one_letter_code
_entity_poly.pdbx_strand_id
1 'polypeptide(L)'
;MGGVEGAKAKAHGEKLLPEIGLTDEAATGNNRTIAVLATSLSSWYSDQIRVRYSEHRTVDGTRVKVYQPSHEEYQRSKNKKHNMKALAEIYLLSMSDVLMTSGYSTFGYVAQGLAGLTPWIMYKPEKNLYKPESHVVPKPPCGRAMSIEPCFHQAPYFDCKAKRDADLGKVVPYVRHCEDVSWGLKIVNETRL
;
A
#
# COMPACT_ATOMS: atom_id res chain seq x y z
N MET A 1 6.75 13.42 -5.58
CA MET A 1 6.83 12.91 -6.97
C MET A 1 7.07 11.39 -7.02
N GLY A 2 7.98 10.82 -6.23
CA GLY A 2 8.31 9.39 -6.31
C GLY A 2 7.24 8.35 -5.90
N GLY A 3 6.22 8.71 -5.11
CA GLY A 3 5.20 7.74 -4.67
C GLY A 3 4.30 7.21 -5.80
N VAL A 4 4.00 8.04 -6.80
CA VAL A 4 3.13 7.66 -7.92
C VAL A 4 3.86 6.85 -8.99
N GLU A 5 5.11 7.19 -9.30
CA GLU A 5 5.92 6.39 -10.23
C GLU A 5 6.19 4.99 -9.67
N GLY A 6 6.38 4.87 -8.35
CA GLY A 6 6.50 3.57 -7.68
C GLY A 6 5.23 2.73 -7.72
N ALA A 7 4.07 3.33 -7.44
CA ALA A 7 2.78 2.67 -7.57
C ALA A 7 2.51 2.24 -9.04
N LYS A 8 2.86 3.09 -10.00
CA LYS A 8 2.72 2.86 -11.46
C LYS A 8 3.55 1.67 -11.94
N ALA A 9 4.86 1.67 -11.69
CA ALA A 9 5.79 0.72 -12.29
C ALA A 9 5.48 -0.74 -11.94
N LYS A 10 4.87 -0.99 -10.77
CA LYS A 10 4.63 -2.34 -10.27
C LYS A 10 3.16 -2.75 -10.18
N ALA A 11 2.19 -1.83 -10.16
CA ALA A 11 0.80 -2.21 -10.41
C ALA A 11 0.63 -2.87 -11.79
N HIS A 12 1.39 -2.43 -12.79
CA HIS A 12 1.48 -3.10 -14.08
C HIS A 12 2.34 -4.37 -14.03
N GLY A 13 3.54 -4.31 -13.42
CA GLY A 13 4.46 -5.46 -13.32
C GLY A 13 3.91 -6.66 -12.53
N GLU A 14 3.05 -6.42 -11.54
CA GLU A 14 2.35 -7.45 -10.73
C GLU A 14 0.90 -7.67 -11.20
N LYS A 15 0.53 -7.09 -12.35
CA LYS A 15 -0.79 -7.22 -13.01
C LYS A 15 -1.99 -6.84 -12.13
N LEU A 16 -1.81 -5.91 -11.19
CA LEU A 16 -2.90 -5.36 -10.37
C LEU A 16 -3.77 -4.39 -11.18
N LEU A 17 -3.16 -3.67 -12.11
CA LEU A 17 -3.85 -2.82 -13.07
C LEU A 17 -3.35 -3.09 -14.51
N PRO A 18 -4.26 -3.06 -15.49
CA PRO A 18 -3.94 -3.41 -16.88
C PRO A 18 -2.96 -2.43 -17.49
N GLU A 19 -2.07 -2.92 -18.33
CA GLU A 19 -1.17 -2.07 -19.12
C GLU A 19 -1.96 -1.18 -20.09
N ILE A 20 -1.38 -0.03 -20.37
CA ILE A 20 -1.96 0.97 -21.25
C ILE A 20 -1.29 0.86 -22.63
N GLY A 21 -2.11 0.77 -23.69
CA GLY A 21 -1.64 0.75 -25.06
C GLY A 21 -1.11 2.11 -25.49
N LEU A 22 -0.03 2.11 -26.28
CA LEU A 22 0.56 3.32 -26.87
C LEU A 22 -0.10 3.71 -28.20
N THR A 23 -0.98 2.86 -28.73
CA THR A 23 -1.70 3.03 -30.00
C THR A 23 -3.20 2.84 -29.81
N ASP A 24 -4.02 3.52 -30.60
CA ASP A 24 -5.50 3.38 -30.63
C ASP A 24 -5.98 2.06 -31.25
N GLU A 25 -5.09 1.08 -31.42
CA GLU A 25 -5.42 -0.22 -32.00
C GLU A 25 -6.45 -0.93 -31.12
N ALA A 26 -7.45 -1.52 -31.76
CA ALA A 26 -8.58 -2.13 -31.08
C ALA A 26 -8.11 -3.30 -30.21
N ALA A 27 -8.04 -3.07 -28.89
CA ALA A 27 -7.85 -4.12 -27.91
C ALA A 27 -8.90 -5.22 -28.13
N THR A 28 -8.46 -6.48 -28.17
CA THR A 28 -9.36 -7.65 -28.20
C THR A 28 -10.29 -7.56 -26.99
N GLY A 29 -11.53 -7.15 -27.23
CA GLY A 29 -12.43 -6.69 -26.19
C GLY A 29 -12.78 -7.77 -25.17
N ASN A 30 -12.40 -7.55 -23.92
CA ASN A 30 -13.03 -8.19 -22.78
C ASN A 30 -14.06 -7.22 -22.16
N ASN A 31 -15.09 -7.74 -21.49
CA ASN A 31 -16.08 -6.92 -20.77
C ASN A 31 -15.70 -6.66 -19.30
N ARG A 32 -14.42 -6.84 -18.95
CA ARG A 32 -13.95 -6.72 -17.57
C ARG A 32 -13.87 -5.25 -17.17
N THR A 33 -14.35 -4.94 -15.97
CA THR A 33 -14.18 -3.62 -15.35
C THR A 33 -13.48 -3.78 -14.00
N ILE A 34 -12.44 -2.99 -13.75
CA ILE A 34 -11.77 -2.88 -12.46
C ILE A 34 -12.19 -1.56 -11.82
N ALA A 35 -12.70 -1.63 -10.59
CA ALA A 35 -12.93 -0.47 -9.74
C ALA A 35 -11.71 -0.27 -8.84
N VAL A 36 -11.08 0.90 -8.94
CA VAL A 36 -9.97 1.31 -8.08
C VAL A 36 -10.52 2.24 -7.02
N LEU A 37 -10.49 1.78 -5.77
CA LEU A 37 -10.76 2.60 -4.61
C LEU A 37 -9.45 3.19 -4.09
N ALA A 38 -9.33 4.51 -4.10
CA ALA A 38 -8.19 5.23 -3.55
C ALA A 38 -8.61 6.03 -2.32
N THR A 39 -7.90 5.85 -1.21
CA THR A 39 -8.10 6.62 0.03
C THR A 39 -6.81 7.39 0.32
N SER A 40 -6.91 8.71 0.36
CA SER A 40 -5.77 9.61 0.56
C SER A 40 -6.28 10.94 1.09
N LEU A 41 -5.47 11.62 1.90
CA LEU A 41 -5.77 12.98 2.31
C LEU A 41 -5.87 13.93 1.10
N SER A 42 -5.02 13.73 0.09
CA SER A 42 -5.05 14.50 -1.15
C SER A 42 -5.77 13.74 -2.26
N SER A 43 -6.53 14.44 -3.11
CA SER A 43 -7.16 13.86 -4.31
C SER A 43 -6.14 13.50 -5.41
N TRP A 44 -4.95 14.11 -5.36
CA TRP A 44 -3.97 14.09 -6.45
C TRP A 44 -3.67 12.68 -6.97
N TYR A 45 -3.52 11.69 -6.08
CA TYR A 45 -3.24 10.32 -6.49
C TYR A 45 -4.36 9.71 -7.33
N SER A 46 -5.62 9.86 -6.92
CA SER A 46 -6.75 9.31 -7.68
C SER A 46 -6.96 10.05 -8.99
N ASP A 47 -6.75 11.36 -9.02
CA ASP A 47 -6.84 12.18 -10.22
C ASP A 47 -5.79 11.73 -11.26
N GLN A 48 -4.54 11.50 -10.84
CA GLN A 48 -3.49 11.00 -11.72
C GLN A 48 -3.79 9.62 -12.30
N ILE A 49 -4.37 8.72 -11.51
CA ILE A 49 -4.79 7.39 -12.02
C ILE A 49 -5.95 7.55 -12.99
N ARG A 50 -6.93 8.40 -12.68
CA ARG A 50 -8.11 8.64 -13.51
C ARG A 50 -7.71 9.19 -14.88
N VAL A 51 -6.91 10.26 -14.91
CA VAL A 51 -6.39 10.88 -16.14
C VAL A 51 -5.71 9.83 -17.01
N ARG A 52 -4.84 9.02 -16.41
CA ARG A 52 -4.07 7.99 -17.11
C ARG A 52 -4.98 6.95 -17.80
N TYR A 53 -6.04 6.49 -17.16
CA TYR A 53 -6.97 5.50 -17.74
C TYR A 53 -8.13 6.11 -18.54
N SER A 54 -8.35 7.43 -18.48
CA SER A 54 -9.32 8.12 -19.35
C SER A 54 -8.71 8.50 -20.70
N GLU A 55 -7.43 8.85 -20.72
CA GLU A 55 -6.75 9.32 -21.94
C GLU A 55 -6.30 8.17 -22.86
N HIS A 56 -6.11 6.96 -22.30
CA HIS A 56 -5.55 5.85 -23.05
C HIS A 56 -6.34 4.56 -22.82
N ARG A 57 -6.44 3.73 -23.87
CA ARG A 57 -7.05 2.39 -23.77
C ARG A 57 -6.07 1.39 -23.15
N THR A 58 -6.61 0.42 -22.46
CA THR A 58 -5.85 -0.72 -21.92
C THR A 58 -5.61 -1.74 -23.02
N VAL A 59 -4.45 -2.41 -22.97
CA VAL A 59 -4.03 -3.40 -23.97
C VAL A 59 -5.00 -4.57 -24.04
N ASP A 60 -5.56 -4.98 -22.91
CA ASP A 60 -6.48 -6.12 -22.78
C ASP A 60 -7.97 -5.73 -22.88
N GLY A 61 -8.28 -4.45 -23.11
CA GLY A 61 -9.65 -3.92 -23.17
C GLY A 61 -10.33 -3.75 -21.81
N THR A 62 -9.66 -4.08 -20.70
CA THR A 62 -10.23 -3.92 -19.35
C THR A 62 -10.49 -2.46 -19.02
N ARG A 63 -11.71 -2.12 -18.61
CA ARG A 63 -12.07 -0.74 -18.22
C ARG A 63 -11.67 -0.46 -16.78
N VAL A 64 -11.03 0.67 -16.51
CA VAL A 64 -10.66 1.08 -15.15
C VAL A 64 -11.50 2.28 -14.72
N LYS A 65 -12.14 2.19 -13.55
CA LYS A 65 -12.90 3.28 -12.92
C LYS A 65 -12.30 3.61 -11.57
N VAL A 66 -12.01 4.89 -11.32
CA VAL A 66 -11.32 5.33 -10.11
C VAL A 66 -12.26 6.13 -9.20
N TYR A 67 -12.32 5.72 -7.94
CA TYR A 67 -13.18 6.29 -6.90
C TYR A 67 -12.35 6.72 -5.69
N GLN A 68 -12.59 7.92 -5.18
CA GLN A 68 -12.02 8.41 -3.92
C GLN A 68 -13.16 8.99 -3.08
N PRO A 69 -13.50 8.39 -1.92
CA PRO A 69 -14.64 8.84 -1.11
C PRO A 69 -14.46 10.23 -0.50
N SER A 70 -13.24 10.55 -0.04
CA SER A 70 -12.90 11.86 0.50
C SER A 70 -11.45 12.25 0.22
N HIS A 71 -11.17 13.54 0.38
CA HIS A 71 -9.83 14.13 0.33
C HIS A 71 -9.75 15.21 1.43
N GLU A 72 -9.59 14.77 2.68
CA GLU A 72 -9.71 15.65 3.85
C GLU A 72 -8.53 16.63 4.03
N GLU A 73 -7.50 16.52 3.18
CA GLU A 73 -6.24 17.28 3.12
C GLU A 73 -5.34 17.13 4.36
N TYR A 74 -5.91 17.22 5.55
CA TYR A 74 -5.22 17.18 6.83
C TYR A 74 -5.90 16.21 7.79
N GLN A 75 -5.09 15.51 8.59
CA GLN A 75 -5.59 14.67 9.67
C GLN A 75 -6.17 15.52 10.80
N ARG A 76 -7.41 15.24 11.19
CA ARG A 76 -8.14 15.94 12.26
C ARG A 76 -8.66 14.95 13.31
N SER A 77 -7.73 14.32 14.04
CA SER A 77 -8.03 13.20 14.97
C SER A 77 -9.00 13.54 16.10
N LYS A 78 -9.15 14.82 16.48
CA LYS A 78 -10.12 15.26 17.49
C LYS A 78 -11.53 15.52 16.91
N ASN A 79 -11.72 15.38 15.60
CA ASN A 79 -12.99 15.63 14.94
C ASN A 79 -13.74 14.32 14.66
N LYS A 80 -14.90 14.14 15.32
CA LYS A 80 -15.71 12.92 15.20
C LYS A 80 -16.14 12.63 13.76
N LYS A 81 -16.58 13.63 13.00
CA LYS A 81 -17.05 13.43 11.61
C LYS A 81 -15.90 13.01 10.70
N HIS A 82 -14.73 13.61 10.87
CA HIS A 82 -13.51 13.22 10.16
C HIS A 82 -13.12 11.77 10.47
N ASN A 83 -13.12 11.39 11.75
CA ASN A 83 -12.81 10.02 12.16
C ASN A 83 -13.84 9.00 11.64
N MET A 84 -15.12 9.37 11.55
CA MET A 84 -16.15 8.50 10.96
C MET A 84 -15.91 8.27 9.47
N LYS A 85 -15.49 9.29 8.71
CA LYS A 85 -15.09 9.11 7.30
C LYS A 85 -13.86 8.21 7.18
N ALA A 86 -12.84 8.46 7.99
CA ALA A 86 -11.63 7.63 8.02
C ALA A 86 -11.97 6.16 8.32
N LEU A 87 -12.85 5.90 9.29
CA LEU A 87 -13.31 4.55 9.58
C LEU A 87 -14.09 3.93 8.41
N ALA A 88 -15.00 4.69 7.79
CA ALA A 88 -15.74 4.22 6.62
C ALA A 88 -14.80 3.86 5.46
N GLU A 89 -13.77 4.66 5.23
CA GLU A 89 -12.75 4.38 4.21
C GLU A 89 -11.92 3.13 4.51
N ILE A 90 -11.56 2.87 5.78
CA ILE A 90 -10.91 1.61 6.19
C ILE A 90 -11.79 0.40 5.84
N TYR A 91 -13.08 0.47 6.14
CA TYR A 91 -14.02 -0.61 5.80
C TYR A 91 -14.24 -0.75 4.30
N LEU A 92 -14.30 0.36 3.55
CA LEU A 92 -14.39 0.31 2.09
C LEU A 92 -13.17 -0.38 1.48
N LEU A 93 -11.95 -0.07 1.96
CA LEU A 93 -10.73 -0.77 1.54
C LEU A 93 -10.79 -2.25 1.88
N SER A 94 -11.29 -2.62 3.06
CA SER A 94 -11.32 -4.02 3.47
C SER A 94 -12.27 -4.90 2.67
N MET A 95 -13.15 -4.30 1.86
CA MET A 95 -14.05 -5.00 0.93
C MET A 95 -13.46 -5.16 -0.48
N SER A 96 -12.20 -4.77 -0.70
CA SER A 96 -11.54 -4.90 -2.01
C SER A 96 -11.01 -6.31 -2.23
N ASP A 97 -11.00 -6.82 -3.47
CA ASP A 97 -10.41 -8.14 -3.79
C ASP A 97 -8.89 -8.17 -3.62
N VAL A 98 -8.26 -7.02 -3.87
CA VAL A 98 -6.81 -6.81 -3.81
C VAL A 98 -6.56 -5.50 -3.10
N LEU A 99 -5.59 -5.50 -2.18
CA LEU A 99 -5.26 -4.33 -1.37
C LEU A 99 -3.81 -3.90 -1.58
N MET A 100 -3.62 -2.60 -1.86
CA MET A 100 -2.33 -1.93 -1.78
C MET A 100 -2.31 -1.00 -0.56
N THR A 101 -1.27 -1.08 0.26
CA THR A 101 -1.10 -0.24 1.45
C THR A 101 0.15 0.61 1.33
N SER A 102 0.19 1.73 2.06
CA SER A 102 1.38 2.56 2.17
C SER A 102 2.21 2.10 3.37
N GLY A 103 3.54 1.97 3.20
CA GLY A 103 4.43 1.65 4.31
C GLY A 103 4.30 2.63 5.47
N TYR A 104 4.46 2.12 6.70
CA TYR A 104 4.23 2.81 7.98
C TYR A 104 2.77 3.15 8.29
N SER A 105 1.82 2.93 7.38
CA SER A 105 0.44 3.36 7.58
C SER A 105 -0.36 2.35 8.41
N THR A 106 -0.66 2.69 9.66
CA THR A 106 -1.56 1.90 10.50
C THR A 106 -2.99 1.85 9.96
N PHE A 107 -3.42 2.87 9.20
CA PHE A 107 -4.69 2.86 8.47
C PHE A 107 -4.79 1.66 7.52
N GLY A 108 -3.70 1.39 6.78
CA GLY A 108 -3.61 0.24 5.89
C GLY A 108 -3.56 -1.08 6.65
N TYR A 109 -2.88 -1.13 7.81
CA TYR A 109 -2.82 -2.34 8.64
C TYR A 109 -4.19 -2.74 9.19
N VAL A 110 -5.04 -1.77 9.55
CA VAL A 110 -6.41 -2.09 9.97
C VAL A 110 -7.22 -2.62 8.79
N ALA A 111 -7.16 -1.95 7.62
CA ALA A 111 -7.89 -2.38 6.44
C ALA A 111 -7.51 -3.80 5.98
N GLN A 112 -6.21 -4.12 5.91
CA GLN A 112 -5.74 -5.45 5.49
C GLN A 112 -6.13 -6.55 6.48
N GLY A 113 -6.11 -6.25 7.79
CA GLY A 113 -6.50 -7.18 8.84
C GLY A 113 -7.99 -7.50 8.78
N LEU A 114 -8.84 -6.48 8.61
CA LEU A 114 -10.29 -6.65 8.42
C LEU A 114 -10.61 -7.42 7.12
N ALA A 115 -9.82 -7.22 6.06
CA ALA A 115 -10.00 -7.91 4.79
C ALA A 115 -9.56 -9.38 4.84
N GLY A 116 -8.70 -9.75 5.80
CA GLY A 116 -7.99 -11.03 5.77
C GLY A 116 -7.04 -11.15 4.56
N LEU A 117 -6.58 -10.03 4.00
CA LEU A 117 -5.78 -10.00 2.78
C LEU A 117 -4.32 -9.71 3.10
N THR A 118 -3.42 -10.45 2.45
CA THR A 118 -2.00 -10.11 2.42
C THR A 118 -1.80 -9.01 1.38
N PRO A 119 -1.49 -7.75 1.75
CA PRO A 119 -1.46 -6.64 0.80
C PRO A 119 -0.17 -6.58 -0.01
N TRP A 120 -0.16 -5.72 -1.01
CA TRP A 120 1.06 -5.15 -1.58
C TRP A 120 1.42 -3.85 -0.86
N ILE A 121 2.64 -3.76 -0.33
CA ILE A 121 3.08 -2.60 0.44
C ILE A 121 3.91 -1.68 -0.46
N MET A 122 3.45 -0.46 -0.68
CA MET A 122 4.22 0.60 -1.31
C MET A 122 5.27 1.10 -0.32
N TYR A 123 6.54 0.91 -0.64
CA TYR A 123 7.62 1.33 0.24
C TYR A 123 7.71 2.86 0.28
N LYS A 124 7.93 3.37 1.49
CA LYS A 124 8.10 4.80 1.70
C LYS A 124 9.40 5.26 1.02
N PRO A 125 9.39 6.32 0.20
CA PRO A 125 10.63 6.92 -0.31
C PRO A 125 11.55 7.30 0.84
N GLU A 126 12.81 6.90 0.77
CA GLU A 126 13.81 7.37 1.72
C GLU A 126 13.97 8.88 1.59
N LYS A 127 14.03 9.58 2.73
CA LYS A 127 14.42 10.99 2.74
C LYS A 127 15.91 11.03 2.48
N ASN A 128 16.32 11.49 1.30
CA ASN A 128 17.71 11.79 1.07
C ASN A 128 18.09 13.01 1.92
N LEU A 129 18.90 12.81 2.96
CA LEU A 129 19.30 13.88 3.89
C LEU A 129 19.99 15.06 3.17
N TYR A 130 20.61 14.81 2.02
CA TYR A 130 21.34 15.81 1.24
C TYR A 130 20.51 16.44 0.10
N LYS A 131 19.34 15.86 -0.22
CA LYS A 131 18.34 16.43 -1.15
C LYS A 131 16.93 16.10 -0.66
N PRO A 132 16.38 16.88 0.29
CA PRO A 132 15.04 16.64 0.83
C PRO A 132 13.94 16.70 -0.24
N GLU A 133 14.20 17.37 -1.37
CA GLU A 133 13.26 17.49 -2.49
C GLU A 133 13.33 16.32 -3.49
N SER A 134 14.43 15.55 -3.50
CA SER A 134 14.53 14.35 -4.34
C SER A 134 13.93 13.16 -3.60
N HIS A 135 12.63 12.97 -3.75
CA HIS A 135 11.97 11.73 -3.36
C HIS A 135 12.39 10.62 -4.33
N VAL A 136 13.41 9.84 -3.97
CA VAL A 136 13.84 8.67 -4.75
C VAL A 136 12.83 7.55 -4.53
N VAL A 137 12.25 7.05 -5.63
CA VAL A 137 11.36 5.90 -5.58
C VAL A 137 12.16 4.66 -5.16
N PRO A 138 11.75 3.92 -4.13
CA PRO A 138 12.41 2.67 -3.76
C PRO A 138 12.44 1.69 -4.94
N LYS A 139 13.50 0.86 -5.01
CA LYS A 139 13.62 -0.23 -5.98
C LYS A 139 13.77 -1.56 -5.22
N PRO A 140 12.79 -2.48 -5.29
CA PRO A 140 11.48 -2.34 -5.95
C PRO A 140 10.59 -1.30 -5.25
N PRO A 141 9.58 -0.72 -5.93
CA PRO A 141 8.71 0.31 -5.34
C PRO A 141 7.65 -0.23 -4.39
N CYS A 142 7.31 -1.51 -4.52
CA CYS A 142 6.42 -2.21 -3.60
C CYS A 142 6.78 -3.70 -3.51
N GLY A 143 6.37 -4.35 -2.43
CA GLY A 143 6.56 -5.78 -2.22
C GLY A 143 5.31 -6.43 -1.64
N ARG A 144 5.14 -7.73 -1.84
CA ARG A 144 4.04 -8.46 -1.19
C ARG A 144 4.38 -8.59 0.30
N ALA A 145 3.41 -8.34 1.17
CA ALA A 145 3.58 -8.60 2.59
C ALA A 145 3.79 -10.10 2.85
N MET A 146 4.54 -10.41 3.89
CA MET A 146 4.77 -11.76 4.42
C MET A 146 3.49 -12.34 5.02
N SER A 147 2.65 -11.51 5.65
CA SER A 147 1.40 -11.88 6.30
C SER A 147 0.41 -10.72 6.36
N ILE A 148 -0.82 -11.01 6.81
CA ILE A 148 -1.90 -10.04 7.06
C ILE A 148 -1.65 -9.16 8.29
N GLU A 149 -0.68 -9.53 9.13
CA GLU A 149 -0.50 -8.96 10.47
C GLU A 149 0.02 -7.52 10.42
N PRO A 150 -0.40 -6.66 11.38
CA PRO A 150 0.13 -5.31 11.52
C PRO A 150 1.61 -5.33 11.94
N CYS A 151 2.31 -4.23 11.68
CA CYS A 151 3.66 -4.02 12.19
C CYS A 151 3.64 -3.34 13.56
N PHE A 152 4.33 -3.90 14.55
CA PHE A 152 4.62 -3.26 15.82
C PHE A 152 5.86 -2.36 15.67
N HIS A 153 5.64 -1.07 15.42
CA HIS A 153 6.70 -0.10 15.10
C HIS A 153 7.71 0.18 16.21
N GLN A 154 7.32 0.00 17.48
CA GLN A 154 8.17 0.27 18.64
C GLN A 154 8.36 -1.00 19.46
N ALA A 155 8.73 -2.09 18.77
CA ALA A 155 9.07 -3.33 19.42
C ALA A 155 10.33 -3.16 20.32
N PRO A 156 10.36 -3.79 21.50
CA PRO A 156 11.54 -3.79 22.34
C PRO A 156 12.68 -4.60 21.71
N TYR A 157 13.92 -4.29 22.10
CA TYR A 157 15.13 -4.95 21.62
C TYR A 157 15.94 -5.51 22.81
N PHE A 158 15.32 -6.36 23.63
CA PHE A 158 15.90 -6.77 24.91
C PHE A 158 15.56 -8.22 25.29
N ASP A 159 16.57 -8.99 25.71
CA ASP A 159 16.43 -10.29 26.34
C ASP A 159 16.39 -10.13 27.86
N CYS A 160 15.21 -10.38 28.45
CA CYS A 160 14.97 -10.24 29.88
C CYS A 160 15.82 -11.19 30.74
N LYS A 161 16.11 -12.40 30.25
CA LYS A 161 16.85 -13.43 30.99
C LYS A 161 18.35 -13.15 30.97
N ALA A 162 18.88 -12.81 29.80
CA ALA A 162 20.28 -12.44 29.65
C ALA A 162 20.58 -11.00 30.08
N LYS A 163 19.54 -10.18 30.33
CA LYS A 163 19.61 -8.77 30.72
C LYS A 163 20.46 -7.92 29.77
N ARG A 164 20.29 -8.13 28.47
CA ARG A 164 21.05 -7.45 27.42
C ARG A 164 20.21 -7.27 26.16
N ASP A 165 20.68 -6.41 25.28
CA ASP A 165 20.06 -6.17 23.99
C ASP A 165 20.03 -7.43 23.12
N ALA A 166 18.90 -7.67 22.47
CA ALA A 166 18.68 -8.84 21.61
C ALA A 166 17.68 -8.54 20.49
N ASP A 167 17.98 -9.07 19.31
CA ASP A 167 17.11 -8.99 18.14
C ASP A 167 15.96 -10.00 18.22
N LEU A 168 14.81 -9.53 18.70
CA LEU A 168 13.61 -10.34 18.84
C LEU A 168 13.05 -10.86 17.51
N GLY A 169 13.41 -10.24 16.37
CA GLY A 169 13.04 -10.70 15.03
C GLY A 169 13.77 -11.97 14.58
N LYS A 170 14.79 -12.40 15.34
CA LYS A 170 15.62 -13.59 15.06
C LYS A 170 15.45 -14.71 16.10
N VAL A 171 14.58 -14.53 17.10
CA VAL A 171 14.45 -15.49 18.22
C VAL A 171 13.55 -16.68 17.86
N VAL A 172 12.44 -16.44 17.18
CA VAL A 172 11.46 -17.47 16.80
C VAL A 172 11.07 -17.35 15.32
N PRO A 173 10.66 -18.44 14.64
CA PRO A 173 10.39 -18.39 13.20
C PRO A 173 9.19 -17.53 12.80
N TYR A 174 8.17 -17.46 13.65
CA TYR A 174 6.90 -16.78 13.39
C TYR A 174 6.90 -15.28 13.79
N VAL A 175 8.04 -14.73 14.23
CA VAL A 175 8.23 -13.28 14.45
C VAL A 175 9.38 -12.81 13.56
N ARG A 176 9.13 -11.77 12.77
CA ARG A 176 10.10 -11.21 11.82
C ARG A 176 10.04 -9.69 11.82
N HIS A 177 11.10 -9.06 11.34
CA HIS A 177 11.07 -7.63 11.04
C HIS A 177 10.07 -7.32 9.93
N CYS A 178 9.41 -6.17 10.02
CA CYS A 178 8.43 -5.77 9.02
C CYS A 178 9.08 -5.39 7.69
N GLU A 179 8.32 -5.54 6.63
CA GLU A 179 8.73 -5.24 5.25
C GLU A 179 8.89 -3.73 5.03
N ASP A 180 8.15 -2.92 5.78
CA ASP A 180 8.07 -1.47 5.63
C ASP A 180 8.72 -0.69 6.76
N VAL A 181 8.79 -1.24 7.97
CA VAL A 181 9.48 -0.66 9.12
C VAL A 181 10.56 -1.64 9.60
N SER A 182 11.80 -1.42 9.19
CA SER A 182 12.89 -2.40 9.36
C SER A 182 13.22 -2.74 10.81
N TRP A 183 12.91 -1.86 11.76
CA TRP A 183 13.06 -2.10 13.20
C TRP A 183 11.79 -2.59 13.89
N GLY A 184 10.64 -2.53 13.21
CA GLY A 184 9.38 -3.04 13.73
C GLY A 184 9.34 -4.56 13.65
N LEU A 185 8.41 -5.18 14.39
CA LEU A 185 8.18 -6.63 14.36
C LEU A 185 6.75 -6.96 13.96
N LYS A 186 6.55 -8.07 13.28
CA LYS A 186 5.23 -8.63 12.99
C LYS A 186 5.23 -10.15 13.06
N ILE A 187 4.04 -10.70 13.21
CA ILE A 187 3.83 -12.14 13.15
C ILE A 187 3.77 -12.59 11.68
N VAL A 188 4.41 -13.71 11.37
CA VAL A 188 4.41 -14.33 10.04
C VAL A 188 3.98 -15.78 10.14
N ASN A 189 3.42 -16.32 9.06
CA ASN A 189 2.98 -17.72 9.03
C ASN A 189 4.20 -18.65 8.84
N GLU A 190 4.27 -19.76 9.57
CA GLU A 190 5.41 -20.69 9.55
C GLU A 190 5.62 -21.37 8.18
N THR A 191 4.56 -21.49 7.38
CA THR A 191 4.55 -22.22 6.10
C THR A 191 5.20 -21.49 4.92
N ARG A 192 5.80 -20.32 5.14
CA ARG A 192 6.51 -19.53 4.10
C ARG A 192 8.01 -19.39 4.33
N LEU A 193 8.60 -20.17 5.25
CA LEU A 193 10.04 -20.26 5.44
C LEU A 193 10.69 -21.26 4.48
#